data_AF-A0A4R0ZSN3-F1
#
_entry.id   AF-A0A4R0ZSN3-F1
#
_cell.length_a   1.000
_cell.length_b   1.000
_cell.length_c   1.000
_cell.angle_alpha   90.00
_cell.angle_beta   90.00
_cell.angle_gamma   90.00
#
_symmetry.space_group_name_H-M   'P 1'
#
loop_
_entity.id
_entity.type
_entity.pdbx_description
1 polymer ?
#
loop_
_entity_poly.entity_id
_entity_poly.type
_entity_poly.pdbx_seq_one_letter_code
_entity_poly.pdbx_strand_id
1 'polypeptide(L)'
;MGSRFPDGLRDAWGHENKFELGDWFFYPIKDERFFNKTWDDVIRANELKQEELPHGFVTLATNGSGDELGFLKDDRETIYAWWHEINDLEVAAHSFEAFVEVTQAESDVLETFCERVEKNGLVFGLSAEQDEGWAYAPSHVEDTDVLLFFSSRELALACRVKEWADYHVIELPVELFLERWLPNMSDDELLCGLDWSSELVGLEYDPETILEYFE
;
A
#
# COMPACT_ATOMS: atom_id res chain seq x y z
N MET A 1 -22.60 -5.82 -23.49
CA MET A 1 -22.27 -6.62 -22.30
C MET A 1 -22.94 -5.96 -21.10
N GLY A 2 -23.69 -6.71 -20.29
CA GLY A 2 -24.55 -6.20 -19.21
C GLY A 2 -23.91 -6.28 -17.82
N SER A 3 -22.62 -5.94 -17.72
CA SER A 3 -21.88 -5.94 -16.45
C SER A 3 -22.25 -4.70 -15.63
N ARG A 4 -22.59 -4.93 -14.35
CA ARG A 4 -22.77 -3.90 -13.32
C ARG A 4 -21.42 -3.75 -12.61
N PHE A 5 -20.99 -2.52 -12.35
CA PHE A 5 -19.81 -2.25 -11.53
C PHE A 5 -20.01 -2.65 -10.07
N PRO A 6 -18.91 -2.83 -9.30
CA PRO A 6 -18.96 -2.88 -7.85
C PRO A 6 -19.78 -1.71 -7.26
N ASP A 7 -20.47 -1.98 -6.15
CA ASP A 7 -21.20 -0.95 -5.43
C ASP A 7 -20.21 0.06 -4.79
N GLY A 8 -20.61 1.33 -4.64
CA GLY A 8 -19.74 2.43 -4.19
C GLY A 8 -18.85 3.05 -5.28
N LEU A 9 -18.35 2.25 -6.23
CA LEU A 9 -17.47 2.73 -7.30
C LEU A 9 -18.14 3.78 -8.21
N ARG A 10 -19.46 3.67 -8.40
CA ARG A 10 -20.25 4.66 -9.16
C ARG A 10 -20.31 6.02 -8.48
N ASP A 11 -20.36 6.03 -7.16
CA ASP A 11 -20.45 7.27 -6.40
C ASP A 11 -19.09 7.99 -6.46
N ALA A 12 -17.97 7.25 -6.38
CA ALA A 12 -16.62 7.78 -6.56
C ALA A 12 -16.44 8.50 -7.91
N TRP A 13 -16.79 7.85 -9.04
CA TRP A 13 -16.77 8.52 -10.35
C TRP A 13 -17.78 9.68 -10.48
N GLY A 14 -18.86 9.65 -9.70
CA GLY A 14 -19.82 10.76 -9.58
C GLY A 14 -19.23 12.01 -8.94
N HIS A 15 -18.24 11.84 -8.05
CA HIS A 15 -17.52 12.94 -7.42
C HIS A 15 -16.38 13.45 -8.29
N GLU A 16 -15.56 12.55 -8.83
CA GLU A 16 -14.45 12.89 -9.71
C GLU A 16 -14.28 11.85 -10.82
N ASN A 17 -14.30 12.28 -12.08
CA ASN A 17 -14.31 11.36 -13.21
C ASN A 17 -12.94 10.67 -13.44
N LYS A 18 -11.85 11.31 -13.05
CA LYS A 18 -10.51 10.70 -13.00
C LYS A 18 -10.04 10.86 -11.56
N PHE A 19 -9.88 9.76 -10.87
CA PHE A 19 -9.42 9.77 -9.48
C PHE A 19 -8.33 8.71 -9.29
N GLU A 20 -7.60 8.88 -8.21
CA GLU A 20 -6.47 8.05 -7.80
C GLU A 20 -6.75 7.58 -6.37
N LEU A 21 -6.36 6.35 -6.04
CA LEU A 21 -6.54 5.77 -4.72
C LEU A 21 -5.34 4.86 -4.43
N GLY A 22 -4.48 5.29 -3.51
CA GLY A 22 -3.13 4.72 -3.38
C GLY A 22 -2.40 4.88 -4.72
N ASP A 23 -1.75 3.81 -5.18
CA ASP A 23 -1.00 3.81 -6.45
C ASP A 23 -1.88 3.57 -7.68
N TRP A 24 -3.20 3.42 -7.51
CA TRP A 24 -4.10 3.03 -8.58
C TRP A 24 -4.76 4.23 -9.28
N PHE A 25 -4.48 4.38 -10.57
CA PHE A 25 -5.08 5.38 -11.44
C PHE A 25 -6.35 4.82 -12.10
N PHE A 26 -7.53 5.24 -11.63
CA PHE A 26 -8.80 4.73 -12.14
C PHE A 26 -9.10 5.29 -13.53
N TYR A 27 -9.45 4.39 -14.46
CA TYR A 27 -9.83 4.79 -15.80
C TYR A 27 -11.12 5.62 -15.76
N PRO A 28 -11.18 6.74 -16.50
CA PRO A 28 -12.36 7.59 -16.49
C PRO A 28 -13.52 6.94 -17.22
N ILE A 29 -14.74 7.25 -16.78
CA ILE A 29 -15.96 6.86 -17.47
C ILE A 29 -16.61 8.11 -18.06
N LYS A 30 -16.41 8.32 -19.37
CA LYS A 30 -16.87 9.54 -20.04
C LYS A 30 -18.38 9.78 -19.78
N ASP A 31 -18.78 11.04 -19.66
CA ASP A 31 -20.15 11.50 -19.35
C ASP A 31 -20.64 11.25 -17.91
N GLU A 32 -20.40 12.24 -17.04
CA GLU A 32 -20.91 12.38 -15.65
C GLU A 32 -22.43 12.17 -15.52
N ARG A 33 -23.20 12.31 -16.62
CA ARG A 33 -24.67 12.23 -16.61
C ARG A 33 -25.19 10.89 -17.10
N PHE A 34 -24.36 10.09 -17.79
CA PHE A 34 -24.76 8.84 -18.42
C PHE A 34 -23.69 7.76 -18.30
N PHE A 35 -23.32 7.41 -17.06
CA PHE A 35 -22.36 6.36 -16.73
C PHE A 35 -22.58 4.99 -17.40
N ASN A 36 -23.82 4.66 -17.78
CA ASN A 36 -24.09 3.40 -18.50
C ASN A 36 -23.72 3.45 -19.99
N LYS A 37 -23.46 4.64 -20.55
CA LYS A 37 -23.23 4.85 -22.00
C LYS A 37 -21.77 5.00 -22.40
N THR A 38 -20.87 5.43 -21.50
CA THR A 38 -19.49 5.72 -21.90
C THR A 38 -18.50 5.05 -20.96
N TRP A 39 -18.27 3.79 -21.30
CA TRP A 39 -17.27 2.90 -20.70
C TRP A 39 -15.99 2.84 -21.56
N ASP A 40 -15.80 3.82 -22.46
CA ASP A 40 -14.86 3.68 -23.57
C ASP A 40 -13.42 3.41 -23.14
N ASP A 41 -12.94 4.04 -22.06
CA ASP A 41 -11.56 3.85 -21.62
C ASP A 41 -11.37 2.50 -20.92
N VAL A 42 -12.30 2.09 -20.05
CA VAL A 42 -12.33 0.76 -19.42
C VAL A 42 -12.46 -0.33 -20.48
N ILE A 43 -13.37 -0.19 -21.45
CA ILE A 43 -13.54 -1.14 -22.55
C ILE A 43 -12.26 -1.24 -23.35
N ARG A 44 -11.67 -0.10 -23.74
CA ARG A 44 -10.44 -0.10 -24.54
C ARG A 44 -9.28 -0.77 -23.78
N ALA A 45 -9.12 -0.51 -22.48
CA ALA A 45 -8.10 -1.17 -21.67
C ALA A 45 -8.28 -2.70 -21.68
N ASN A 46 -9.51 -3.16 -21.44
CA ASN A 46 -9.85 -4.58 -21.42
C ASN A 46 -9.79 -5.26 -22.80
N GLU A 47 -10.12 -4.57 -23.89
CA GLU A 47 -10.02 -5.09 -25.26
C GLU A 47 -8.56 -5.20 -25.72
N LEU A 48 -7.72 -4.23 -25.36
CA LEU A 48 -6.30 -4.23 -25.73
C LEU A 48 -5.51 -5.34 -25.01
N LYS A 49 -5.84 -5.60 -23.75
CA LYS A 49 -5.14 -6.57 -22.89
C LYS A 49 -5.85 -7.93 -22.77
N GLN A 50 -6.87 -8.18 -23.58
CA GLN A 50 -7.77 -9.33 -23.40
C GLN A 50 -7.05 -10.69 -23.42
N GLU A 51 -5.96 -10.83 -24.19
CA GLU A 51 -5.19 -12.08 -24.29
C GLU A 51 -4.23 -12.29 -23.11
N GLU A 52 -3.90 -11.23 -22.37
CA GLU A 52 -2.98 -11.24 -21.22
C GLU A 52 -3.72 -11.33 -19.88
N LEU A 53 -4.92 -10.74 -19.80
CA LEU A 53 -5.69 -10.68 -18.56
C LEU A 53 -6.28 -12.03 -18.15
N PRO A 54 -6.44 -12.28 -16.83
CA PRO A 54 -7.14 -13.45 -16.33
C PRO A 54 -8.56 -13.57 -16.89
N HIS A 55 -9.01 -14.81 -17.10
CA HIS A 55 -10.32 -15.05 -17.71
C HIS A 55 -11.45 -14.42 -16.87
N GLY A 56 -12.18 -13.49 -17.49
CA GLY A 56 -13.33 -12.85 -16.87
C GLY A 56 -12.99 -11.62 -16.02
N PHE A 57 -11.71 -11.26 -15.92
CA PHE A 57 -11.28 -10.02 -15.29
C PHE A 57 -11.76 -8.80 -16.08
N VAL A 58 -12.12 -7.76 -15.34
CA VAL A 58 -12.48 -6.44 -15.86
C VAL A 58 -11.63 -5.41 -15.15
N THR A 59 -10.67 -4.86 -15.87
CA THR A 59 -9.79 -3.80 -15.39
C THR A 59 -10.56 -2.51 -15.12
N LEU A 60 -10.26 -1.88 -13.99
CA LEU A 60 -10.81 -0.60 -13.50
C LEU A 60 -9.74 0.49 -13.37
N ALA A 61 -8.52 0.11 -12.99
CA ALA A 61 -7.42 1.02 -12.75
C ALA A 61 -6.08 0.33 -13.06
N THR A 62 -5.03 1.13 -13.25
CA THR A 62 -3.65 0.66 -13.42
C THR A 62 -2.72 1.48 -12.52
N ASN A 63 -1.58 0.93 -12.12
CA ASN A 63 -0.50 1.67 -11.45
C ASN A 63 0.58 2.17 -12.44
N GLY A 64 0.45 1.86 -13.74
CA GLY A 64 1.38 2.29 -14.77
C GLY A 64 2.63 1.41 -14.98
N SER A 65 2.89 0.43 -14.09
CA SER A 65 3.97 -0.57 -14.25
C SER A 65 3.56 -1.69 -15.23
N GLY A 66 2.25 -1.89 -15.41
CA GLY A 66 1.69 -3.03 -16.14
C GLY A 66 0.62 -3.76 -15.35
N ASP A 67 0.60 -3.57 -14.03
CA ASP A 67 -0.38 -4.17 -13.14
C ASP A 67 -1.75 -3.51 -13.29
N GLU A 68 -2.78 -4.29 -12.98
CA GLU A 68 -4.17 -3.92 -13.21
C GLU A 68 -5.03 -4.26 -12.00
N LEU A 69 -5.82 -3.30 -11.57
CA LEU A 69 -6.82 -3.46 -10.51
C LEU A 69 -8.21 -3.55 -11.15
N GLY A 70 -9.04 -4.47 -10.68
CA GLY A 70 -10.32 -4.75 -11.30
C GLY A 70 -11.22 -5.66 -10.49
N PHE A 71 -12.20 -6.24 -11.18
CA PHE A 71 -13.14 -7.21 -10.61
C PHE A 71 -13.40 -8.34 -11.59
N LEU A 72 -13.92 -9.47 -11.11
CA LEU A 72 -14.30 -10.60 -11.97
C LEU A 72 -15.75 -10.48 -12.44
N LYS A 73 -16.07 -10.88 -13.68
CA LYS A 73 -17.46 -10.84 -14.18
C LYS A 73 -18.44 -11.66 -13.33
N ASP A 74 -17.92 -12.70 -12.69
CA ASP A 74 -18.65 -13.64 -11.83
C ASP A 74 -18.59 -13.26 -10.34
N ASP A 75 -17.65 -12.41 -9.92
CA ASP A 75 -17.56 -11.80 -8.59
C ASP A 75 -17.33 -10.29 -8.72
N ARG A 76 -18.41 -9.54 -8.51
CA ARG A 76 -18.48 -8.09 -8.75
C ARG A 76 -18.43 -7.26 -7.47
N GLU A 77 -18.27 -7.90 -6.33
CA GLU A 77 -18.07 -7.19 -5.05
C GLU A 77 -16.58 -7.08 -4.76
N THR A 78 -15.86 -8.19 -4.89
CA THR A 78 -14.42 -8.26 -4.61
C THR A 78 -13.60 -7.44 -5.62
N ILE A 79 -12.67 -6.64 -5.08
CA ILE A 79 -11.62 -5.95 -5.82
C ILE A 79 -10.38 -6.84 -5.85
N TYR A 80 -9.83 -7.02 -7.04
CA TYR A 80 -8.65 -7.84 -7.30
C TYR A 80 -7.53 -6.99 -7.89
N ALA A 81 -6.30 -7.29 -7.49
CA ALA A 81 -5.09 -6.82 -8.13
C ALA A 81 -4.49 -7.95 -8.97
N TRP A 82 -4.14 -7.66 -10.21
CA TRP A 82 -3.42 -8.58 -11.08
C TRP A 82 -2.01 -8.08 -11.32
N TRP A 83 -1.05 -8.88 -10.86
CA TRP A 83 0.38 -8.63 -10.94
C TRP A 83 0.91 -9.21 -12.25
N HIS A 84 1.22 -8.36 -13.22
CA HIS A 84 1.53 -8.79 -14.58
C HIS A 84 2.82 -9.61 -14.64
N GLU A 85 3.84 -9.23 -13.88
CA GLU A 85 5.17 -9.84 -13.94
C GLU A 85 5.18 -11.31 -13.49
N ILE A 86 4.42 -11.62 -12.43
CA ILE A 86 4.30 -12.97 -11.88
C ILE A 86 3.03 -13.69 -12.38
N ASN A 87 2.18 -12.98 -13.11
CA ASN A 87 0.88 -13.42 -13.58
C ASN A 87 0.03 -14.03 -12.44
N ASP A 88 -0.10 -13.27 -11.36
CA ASP A 88 -0.87 -13.66 -10.18
C ASP A 88 -2.06 -12.72 -9.97
N LEU A 89 -3.18 -13.27 -9.48
CA LEU A 89 -4.42 -12.54 -9.25
C LEU A 89 -4.83 -12.68 -7.79
N GLU A 90 -4.77 -11.57 -7.07
CA GLU A 90 -4.97 -11.53 -5.63
C GLU A 90 -6.20 -10.71 -5.24
N VAL A 91 -6.75 -11.00 -4.07
CA VAL A 91 -7.85 -10.22 -3.50
C VAL A 91 -7.26 -9.00 -2.80
N ALA A 92 -7.47 -7.82 -3.37
CA ALA A 92 -7.09 -6.57 -2.75
C ALA A 92 -8.08 -6.17 -1.63
N ALA A 93 -9.38 -6.35 -1.86
CA ALA A 93 -10.41 -6.15 -0.85
C ALA A 93 -11.73 -6.85 -1.22
N HIS A 94 -12.55 -7.20 -0.24
CA HIS A 94 -13.86 -7.83 -0.49
C HIS A 94 -14.97 -6.86 -0.94
N SER A 95 -14.70 -5.56 -0.97
CA SER A 95 -15.60 -4.55 -1.55
C SER A 95 -14.81 -3.30 -1.94
N PHE A 96 -15.37 -2.48 -2.83
CA PHE A 96 -14.75 -1.19 -3.15
C PHE A 96 -14.71 -0.24 -1.94
N GLU A 97 -15.73 -0.25 -1.08
CA GLU A 97 -15.73 0.54 0.15
C GLU A 97 -14.60 0.11 1.10
N ALA A 98 -14.44 -1.20 1.31
CA ALA A 98 -13.32 -1.74 2.08
C ALA A 98 -11.96 -1.41 1.46
N PHE A 99 -11.86 -1.42 0.13
CA PHE A 99 -10.64 -1.01 -0.57
C PHE A 99 -10.29 0.45 -0.27
N VAL A 100 -11.27 1.36 -0.40
CA VAL A 100 -11.09 2.79 -0.05
C VAL A 100 -10.68 2.96 1.41
N GLU A 101 -11.33 2.26 2.33
CA GLU A 101 -11.03 2.36 3.76
C GLU A 101 -9.59 1.92 4.08
N VAL A 102 -9.14 0.79 3.52
CA VAL A 102 -7.79 0.26 3.73
C VAL A 102 -6.74 1.18 3.12
N THR A 103 -6.91 1.57 1.85
CA THR A 103 -5.93 2.41 1.16
C THR A 103 -5.84 3.81 1.77
N GLN A 104 -6.95 4.40 2.23
CA GLN A 104 -6.90 5.67 2.94
C GLN A 104 -6.20 5.53 4.30
N ALA A 105 -6.46 4.46 5.04
CA ALA A 105 -5.78 4.21 6.30
C ALA A 105 -4.26 4.01 6.10
N GLU A 106 -3.86 3.33 5.04
CA GLU A 106 -2.45 3.16 4.64
C GLU A 106 -1.77 4.49 4.36
N SER A 107 -2.42 5.35 3.57
CA SER A 107 -1.93 6.69 3.26
C SER A 107 -1.84 7.58 4.50
N ASP A 108 -2.87 7.58 5.36
CA ASP A 108 -2.92 8.41 6.57
C ASP A 108 -1.79 8.05 7.56
N VAL A 109 -1.47 6.76 7.71
CA VAL A 109 -0.39 6.28 8.58
C VAL A 109 0.96 6.70 8.03
N LEU A 110 1.21 6.52 6.73
CA LEU A 110 2.45 6.93 6.08
C LEU A 110 2.66 8.44 6.18
N GLU A 111 1.65 9.23 5.81
CA GLU A 111 1.68 10.69 5.92
C GLU A 111 1.99 11.14 7.36
N THR A 112 1.27 10.58 8.34
CA THR A 112 1.48 10.93 9.75
C THR A 112 2.89 10.59 10.23
N PHE A 113 3.44 9.45 9.80
CA PHE A 113 4.80 9.05 10.15
C PHE A 113 5.81 10.02 9.54
N CYS A 114 5.73 10.26 8.23
CA CYS A 114 6.67 11.09 7.49
C CYS A 114 6.65 12.54 7.99
N GLU A 115 5.48 13.16 8.16
CA GLU A 115 5.36 14.53 8.70
C GLU A 115 6.04 14.69 10.07
N ARG A 116 5.93 13.67 10.94
CA ARG A 116 6.56 13.69 12.26
C ARG A 116 8.07 13.58 12.15
N VAL A 117 8.55 12.68 11.30
CA VAL A 117 9.99 12.46 11.05
C VAL A 117 10.63 13.70 10.41
N GLU A 118 9.99 14.33 9.42
CA GLU A 118 10.47 15.59 8.83
C GLU A 118 10.60 16.69 9.88
N LYS A 119 9.60 16.78 10.78
CA LYS A 119 9.55 17.83 11.80
C LYS A 119 10.62 17.65 12.89
N ASN A 120 10.97 16.42 13.25
CA ASN A 120 11.91 16.14 14.34
C ASN A 120 13.32 15.76 13.84
N GLY A 121 13.48 15.43 12.55
CA GLY A 121 14.72 15.01 11.89
C GLY A 121 15.21 13.62 12.29
N LEU A 122 14.36 12.80 12.92
CA LEU A 122 14.72 11.55 13.56
C LEU A 122 13.68 10.46 13.33
N VAL A 123 14.17 9.28 12.97
CA VAL A 123 13.47 8.01 13.08
C VAL A 123 13.97 7.31 14.33
N PHE A 124 13.10 6.57 15.00
CA PHE A 124 13.46 5.81 16.18
C PHE A 124 13.32 4.31 15.91
N GLY A 125 14.13 3.51 16.59
CA GLY A 125 13.99 2.07 16.59
C GLY A 125 14.38 1.44 17.91
N LEU A 126 14.18 0.14 18.00
CA LEU A 126 14.63 -0.67 19.12
C LEU A 126 15.74 -1.60 18.65
N SER A 127 16.83 -1.68 19.41
CA SER A 127 17.95 -2.56 19.09
C SER A 127 18.54 -3.18 20.35
N ALA A 128 19.01 -4.44 20.26
CA ALA A 128 19.65 -5.15 21.36
C ALA A 128 20.96 -4.48 21.79
N GLU A 129 21.78 -4.07 20.82
CA GLU A 129 22.96 -3.25 20.99
C GLU A 129 22.84 -1.95 20.18
N GLN A 130 23.85 -1.07 20.24
CA GLN A 130 23.82 0.21 19.52
C GLN A 130 23.73 0.02 17.99
N ASP A 131 24.39 -1.01 17.46
CA ASP A 131 24.53 -1.25 16.03
C ASP A 131 24.15 -2.70 15.61
N GLU A 132 23.58 -3.52 16.51
CA GLU A 132 23.22 -4.92 16.24
C GLU A 132 21.91 -5.34 16.92
N GLY A 133 21.10 -6.12 16.21
CA GLY A 133 19.87 -6.73 16.74
C GLY A 133 18.66 -5.80 16.71
N TRP A 134 18.35 -5.22 15.54
CA TRP A 134 17.17 -4.39 15.32
C TRP A 134 15.86 -5.16 15.59
N ALA A 135 14.82 -4.47 16.07
CA ALA A 135 13.50 -5.06 16.28
C ALA A 135 12.79 -5.31 14.95
N TYR A 136 12.30 -6.54 14.78
CA TYR A 136 11.64 -6.98 13.57
C TYR A 136 10.51 -7.97 13.88
N ALA A 137 9.55 -8.11 12.97
CA ALA A 137 8.51 -9.13 13.03
C ALA A 137 8.38 -9.82 11.66
N PRO A 138 7.98 -11.10 11.60
CA PRO A 138 7.66 -11.73 10.32
C PRO A 138 6.51 -10.99 9.63
N SER A 139 6.61 -10.82 8.30
CA SER A 139 5.53 -10.26 7.49
C SER A 139 4.27 -11.12 7.56
N HIS A 140 3.10 -10.47 7.51
CA HIS A 140 1.82 -11.15 7.38
C HIS A 140 1.43 -11.45 5.93
N VAL A 141 2.07 -10.79 4.96
CA VAL A 141 1.71 -10.85 3.54
C VAL A 141 2.78 -11.54 2.69
N GLU A 142 4.04 -11.43 3.07
CA GLU A 142 5.19 -11.95 2.31
C GLU A 142 6.05 -12.91 3.14
N ASP A 143 6.90 -13.70 2.48
CA ASP A 143 7.87 -14.60 3.13
C ASP A 143 9.17 -13.83 3.46
N THR A 144 9.04 -12.72 4.20
CA THR A 144 10.15 -11.84 4.61
C THR A 144 9.94 -11.27 6.02
N ASP A 145 10.93 -10.52 6.52
CA ASP A 145 10.89 -9.83 7.81
C ASP A 145 10.59 -8.33 7.64
N VAL A 146 9.87 -7.79 8.62
CA VAL A 146 9.47 -6.38 8.72
C VAL A 146 10.31 -5.71 9.81
N LEU A 147 11.18 -4.78 9.44
CA LEU A 147 11.93 -3.97 10.42
C LEU A 147 11.06 -2.83 10.97
N LEU A 148 11.07 -2.65 12.29
CA LEU A 148 10.18 -1.67 12.94
C LEU A 148 10.84 -0.32 13.13
N PHE A 149 10.13 0.74 12.70
CA PHE A 149 10.54 2.13 12.82
C PHE A 149 9.44 2.96 13.44
N PHE A 150 9.83 3.97 14.22
CA PHE A 150 8.91 4.81 14.97
C PHE A 150 9.18 6.28 14.73
N SER A 151 8.12 7.07 14.59
CA SER A 151 8.17 8.52 14.40
C SER A 151 8.42 9.27 15.71
N SER A 152 8.39 8.58 16.86
CA SER A 152 8.68 9.16 18.17
C SER A 152 9.31 8.16 19.13
N ARG A 153 10.09 8.71 20.07
CA ARG A 153 10.71 7.95 21.16
C ARG A 153 9.68 7.23 22.03
N GLU A 154 8.53 7.85 22.26
CA GLU A 154 7.45 7.31 23.08
C GLU A 154 6.84 6.05 22.46
N LEU A 155 6.64 6.04 21.14
CA LEU A 155 6.13 4.87 20.41
C LEU A 155 7.14 3.72 20.44
N ALA A 156 8.43 3.99 20.18
CA ALA A 156 9.49 2.98 20.32
C ALA A 156 9.53 2.40 21.74
N LEU A 157 9.45 3.24 22.78
CA LEU A 157 9.43 2.76 24.17
C LEU A 157 8.20 1.93 24.51
N ALA A 158 7.05 2.18 23.90
CA ALA A 158 5.84 1.40 24.13
C ALA A 158 6.02 -0.06 23.64
N CYS A 159 6.79 -0.26 22.57
CA CYS A 159 7.11 -1.57 22.02
C CYS A 159 8.24 -2.30 22.76
N ARG A 160 8.89 -1.65 23.74
CA ARG A 160 9.95 -2.24 24.55
C ARG A 160 9.39 -3.21 25.61
N VAL A 161 8.78 -4.29 25.14
CA VAL A 161 8.10 -5.33 25.92
C VAL A 161 8.48 -6.72 25.39
N LYS A 162 8.09 -7.77 26.12
CA LYS A 162 8.31 -9.18 25.73
C LYS A 162 9.78 -9.42 25.32
N GLU A 163 10.04 -9.76 24.06
CA GLU A 163 11.37 -10.08 23.55
C GLU A 163 12.31 -8.87 23.42
N TRP A 164 11.76 -7.66 23.35
CA TRP A 164 12.52 -6.41 23.28
C TRP A 164 12.57 -5.67 24.63
N ALA A 165 12.22 -6.32 25.73
CA ALA A 165 12.19 -5.68 27.06
C ALA A 165 13.55 -5.06 27.46
N ASP A 166 14.65 -5.65 27.00
CA ASP A 166 16.01 -5.17 27.29
C ASP A 166 16.61 -4.32 26.16
N TYR A 167 15.88 -4.07 25.06
CA TYR A 167 16.37 -3.29 23.94
C TYR A 167 16.53 -1.81 24.30
N HIS A 168 17.43 -1.16 23.58
CA HIS A 168 17.68 0.27 23.66
C HIS A 168 16.95 1.00 22.53
N VAL A 169 16.45 2.19 22.83
CA VAL A 169 15.93 3.08 21.78
C VAL A 169 17.11 3.71 21.06
N ILE A 170 17.15 3.56 19.75
CA ILE A 170 18.11 4.18 18.84
C ILE A 170 17.46 5.41 18.21
N GLU A 171 18.20 6.52 18.18
CA GLU A 171 17.84 7.73 17.44
C GLU A 171 18.60 7.70 16.11
N LEU A 172 17.87 7.56 15.02
CA LEU A 172 18.40 7.44 13.66
C LEU A 172 18.12 8.74 12.90
N PRO A 173 19.14 9.50 12.46
CA PRO A 173 18.93 10.67 11.62
C PRO A 173 18.13 10.31 10.37
N VAL A 174 17.12 11.13 10.02
CA VAL A 174 16.28 10.87 8.85
C VAL A 174 17.11 10.72 7.57
N GLU A 175 18.17 11.50 7.41
CA GLU A 175 19.04 11.39 6.23
C GLU A 175 19.73 10.02 6.16
N LEU A 176 20.12 9.44 7.30
CA LEU A 176 20.71 8.11 7.33
C LEU A 176 19.66 7.03 7.06
N PHE A 177 18.44 7.24 7.55
CA PHE A 177 17.31 6.35 7.25
C PHE A 177 17.03 6.31 5.74
N LEU A 178 16.87 7.47 5.10
CA LEU A 178 16.57 7.57 3.68
C LEU A 178 17.75 7.15 2.78
N GLU A 179 18.98 7.57 3.06
CA GLU A 179 20.12 7.32 2.15
C GLU A 179 20.79 5.97 2.35
N ARG A 180 20.53 5.26 3.46
CA ARG A 180 21.21 3.99 3.78
C ARG A 180 20.27 2.89 4.18
N TRP A 181 19.35 3.13 5.11
CA TRP A 181 18.50 2.05 5.60
C TRP A 181 17.52 1.60 4.53
N LEU A 182 16.69 2.51 4.00
CA LEU A 182 15.68 2.14 3.02
C LEU A 182 16.29 1.46 1.77
N PRO A 183 17.36 1.99 1.13
CA PRO A 183 17.96 1.32 -0.02
C PRO A 183 18.56 -0.06 0.28
N ASN A 184 19.24 -0.22 1.42
CA ASN A 184 19.80 -1.52 1.80
C ASN A 184 18.68 -2.51 2.14
N MET A 185 17.58 -2.05 2.73
CA MET A 185 16.41 -2.89 3.01
C MET A 185 15.74 -3.36 1.72
N SER A 186 15.61 -2.49 0.70
CA SER A 186 15.14 -2.91 -0.63
C SER A 186 16.05 -3.97 -1.25
N ASP A 187 17.38 -3.78 -1.17
CA ASP A 187 18.36 -4.76 -1.66
C ASP A 187 18.27 -6.11 -0.93
N ASP A 188 17.88 -6.09 0.35
CA ASP A 188 17.71 -7.27 1.21
C ASP A 188 16.28 -7.84 1.19
N GLU A 189 15.37 -7.30 0.37
CA GLU A 189 13.96 -7.71 0.25
C GLU A 189 13.20 -7.63 1.60
N LEU A 190 13.50 -6.63 2.43
CA LEU A 190 12.87 -6.40 3.75
C LEU A 190 11.81 -5.29 3.71
N LEU A 191 10.80 -5.43 4.57
CA LEU A 191 9.69 -4.47 4.69
C LEU A 191 9.88 -3.52 5.88
N CYS A 192 9.17 -2.39 5.85
CA CYS A 192 9.15 -1.39 6.91
C CYS A 192 7.82 -1.41 7.68
N GLY A 193 7.90 -1.57 9.00
CA GLY A 193 6.76 -1.44 9.91
C GLY A 193 6.77 -0.07 10.58
N LEU A 194 5.83 0.81 10.22
CA LEU A 194 5.79 2.19 10.70
C LEU A 194 4.84 2.36 11.89
N ASP A 195 5.37 2.87 13.02
CA ASP A 195 4.60 3.20 14.23
C ASP A 195 3.73 2.03 14.76
N TRP A 196 4.22 0.80 14.61
CA TRP A 196 3.53 -0.39 15.10
C TRP A 196 3.26 -0.31 16.61
N SER A 197 2.11 -0.86 17.02
CA SER A 197 1.78 -0.92 18.44
C SER A 197 2.56 -2.01 19.18
N SER A 198 2.53 -1.98 20.52
CA SER A 198 3.19 -2.99 21.37
C SER A 198 2.65 -4.42 21.22
N GLU A 199 1.52 -4.58 20.52
CA GLU A 199 0.96 -5.89 20.15
C GLU A 199 1.32 -6.30 18.72
N LEU A 200 2.28 -5.62 18.08
CA LEU A 200 2.73 -5.88 16.71
C LEU A 200 1.61 -5.76 15.68
N VAL A 201 0.77 -4.74 15.88
CA VAL A 201 -0.28 -4.36 14.93
C VAL A 201 0.11 -3.06 14.29
N GLY A 202 0.20 -3.07 12.97
CA GLY A 202 0.47 -1.93 12.09
C GLY A 202 0.46 -2.37 10.63
N LEU A 203 0.85 -1.46 9.75
CA LEU A 203 0.92 -1.67 8.31
C LEU A 203 2.38 -1.89 7.88
N GLU A 204 2.55 -2.69 6.82
CA GLU A 204 3.82 -3.04 6.21
C GLU A 204 3.98 -2.22 4.93
N TYR A 205 5.16 -1.63 4.73
CA TYR A 205 5.44 -0.78 3.58
C TYR A 205 6.74 -1.20 2.91
N ASP A 206 6.77 -1.15 1.59
CA ASP A 206 8.02 -1.21 0.84
C ASP A 206 8.90 -0.01 1.18
N PRO A 207 10.23 -0.20 1.31
CA PRO A 207 11.13 0.91 1.54
C PRO A 207 11.07 1.98 0.42
N GLU A 208 10.75 1.56 -0.81
CA GLU A 208 10.58 2.44 -1.97
C GLU A 208 9.38 3.38 -1.81
N THR A 209 8.23 2.87 -1.35
CA THR A 209 7.04 3.70 -1.07
C THR A 209 7.33 4.82 -0.07
N ILE A 210 8.15 4.52 0.95
CA ILE A 210 8.55 5.52 1.93
C ILE A 210 9.49 6.54 1.29
N LEU A 211 10.48 6.10 0.51
CA LEU A 211 11.40 6.99 -0.21
C LEU A 211 10.66 7.95 -1.13
N GLU A 212 9.73 7.44 -1.95
CA GLU A 212 8.94 8.24 -2.89
C GLU A 212 8.12 9.33 -2.19
N TYR A 213 7.67 9.11 -0.95
CA TYR A 213 6.97 10.14 -0.18
C TYR A 213 7.86 11.35 0.14
N PHE A 214 9.16 11.14 0.38
CA PHE A 214 10.12 12.20 0.74
C PHE A 214 10.75 12.93 -0.47
N GLU A 215 10.48 12.50 -1.71
CA GLU A 215 11.00 13.10 -2.96
C GLU A 215 10.12 14.23 -3.52
#